data_AF-A0A565CP64-F1
#
_entry.id   AF-A0A565CP64-F1
#
_cell.length_a   1.000
_cell.length_b   1.000
_cell.length_c   1.000
_cell.angle_alpha   90.00
_cell.angle_beta   90.00
_cell.angle_gamma   90.00
#
_symmetry.space_group_name_H-M   'P 1'
#
loop_
_entity.id
_entity.type
_entity.pdbx_description
1 polymer ?
#
loop_
_entity_poly.entity_id
_entity_poly.type
_entity_poly.pdbx_seq_one_letter_code
_entity_poly.pdbx_strand_id
1 'polypeptide(L)'
;MNQNIKNEAFEQVFGSKDAFEQVFGPEHSGRVRCVGHGPIPSKYFKRLETQTPSAAEMVEIKSYVKRLEDKVDTEMVEIKRLEDKVDTVASALHTLVLRIQPQAKMAYKDSSLKLEE
;
A
#
# COMPACT_ATOMS: atom_id res chain seq x y z
N MET A 1 25.15 15.94 41.85
CA MET A 1 24.73 16.01 40.43
C MET A 1 26.00 16.30 39.63
N ASN A 2 26.45 15.55 38.62
CA ASN A 2 25.97 14.37 37.92
C ASN A 2 27.19 13.70 37.24
N GLN A 3 27.28 12.38 37.40
CA GLN A 3 27.69 11.32 36.44
C GLN A 3 28.98 11.54 35.61
N ASN A 4 30.08 10.80 35.87
CA ASN A 4 30.36 9.43 35.39
C ASN A 4 30.44 9.32 33.86
N ILE A 5 31.62 9.04 33.31
CA ILE A 5 31.88 7.98 32.30
C ILE A 5 33.34 7.56 32.51
N LYS A 6 33.51 6.33 33.01
CA LYS A 6 34.75 5.57 32.92
C LYS A 6 34.96 5.18 31.46
N ASN A 7 36.17 5.33 30.95
CA ASN A 7 36.71 4.46 29.90
C ASN A 7 38.16 4.16 30.25
N GLU A 8 38.31 3.10 31.05
CA GLU A 8 39.54 2.34 31.18
C GLU A 8 39.85 1.64 29.86
N ALA A 9 41.14 1.40 29.67
CA ALA A 9 41.76 0.52 28.68
C ALA A 9 41.66 0.97 27.22
N PHE A 10 42.77 1.51 26.71
CA PHE A 10 43.57 0.68 25.81
C PHE A 10 45.03 0.78 26.27
N GLU A 11 45.38 -0.23 27.07
CA GLU A 11 46.72 -0.75 27.26
C GLU A 11 47.62 -0.45 26.07
N GLN A 12 48.78 0.12 26.40
CA GLN A 12 49.92 0.29 25.53
C GLN A 12 50.43 -1.09 25.09
N VAL A 13 49.84 -1.64 24.04
CA VAL A 13 50.36 -2.84 23.39
C VAL A 13 51.57 -2.43 22.54
N PHE A 14 52.76 -2.45 23.16
CA PHE A 14 54.01 -2.59 22.44
C PHE A 14 54.03 -3.99 21.79
N GLY A 15 53.44 -4.12 20.61
CA GLY A 15 53.37 -5.37 19.85
C GLY A 15 53.71 -5.11 18.39
N SER A 16 54.85 -5.68 17.96
CA SER A 16 55.37 -5.84 16.58
C SER A 16 54.93 -4.81 15.53
N LYS A 17 55.89 -4.04 14.99
CA LYS A 17 55.71 -3.24 13.76
C LYS A 17 55.02 -4.09 12.69
N ASP A 18 53.86 -3.66 12.21
CA ASP A 18 53.16 -4.32 11.11
C ASP A 18 54.05 -4.33 9.86
N ALA A 19 53.91 -5.34 8.98
CA ALA A 19 54.72 -5.50 7.78
C ALA A 19 54.70 -4.23 6.89
N PHE A 20 53.58 -3.49 6.90
CA PHE A 20 53.47 -2.20 6.21
C PHE A 20 54.34 -1.10 6.84
N GLU A 21 54.43 -1.04 8.16
CA GLU A 21 55.29 -0.08 8.87
C GLU A 21 56.77 -0.38 8.60
N GLN A 22 57.13 -1.64 8.45
CA GLN A 22 58.50 -2.04 8.13
C GLN A 22 58.96 -1.51 6.76
N VAL A 23 58.08 -1.51 5.75
CA VAL A 23 58.44 -1.09 4.38
C VAL A 23 58.30 0.42 4.19
N PHE A 24 57.25 1.02 4.74
CA PHE A 24 56.87 2.40 4.43
C PHE A 24 57.03 3.37 5.60
N GLY A 25 57.48 2.89 6.76
CA GLY A 25 57.59 3.68 7.98
C GLY A 25 56.26 3.94 8.68
N PRO A 26 56.32 4.55 9.89
CA PRO A 26 55.17 4.82 10.73
C PRO A 26 54.18 5.76 10.03
N GLU A 27 52.90 5.42 10.15
CA GLU A 27 51.81 6.23 9.59
C GLU A 27 51.65 7.53 10.39
N HIS A 28 51.40 8.64 9.68
CA HIS A 28 51.15 9.93 10.33
C HIS A 28 49.66 10.03 10.69
N SER A 29 49.38 10.53 11.90
CA SER A 29 48.01 10.73 12.37
C SER A 29 47.18 11.54 11.36
N GLY A 30 46.01 11.01 10.97
CA GLY A 30 45.10 11.61 9.99
C GLY A 30 45.30 11.15 8.55
N ARG A 31 46.37 10.39 8.25
CA ARG A 31 46.45 9.60 7.01
C ARG A 31 45.91 8.20 7.33
N VAL A 32 44.95 7.73 6.52
CA VAL A 32 44.54 6.32 6.51
C VAL A 32 45.09 5.76 5.21
N ARG A 33 46.02 4.82 5.27
CA ARG A 33 46.42 4.00 4.12
C ARG A 33 45.17 3.32 3.62
N CYS A 34 44.66 3.80 2.48
CA CYS A 34 43.53 3.19 1.80
C CYS A 34 43.90 1.73 1.50
N VAL A 35 43.37 0.78 2.26
CA VAL A 35 43.20 -0.58 1.77
C VAL A 35 42.43 -0.47 0.46
N GLY A 36 43.11 -0.83 -0.62
CA GLY A 36 42.95 -0.26 -1.96
C GLY A 36 41.52 -0.26 -2.49
N HIS A 37 40.89 0.91 -2.43
CA HIS A 37 39.84 1.25 -3.37
C HIS A 37 40.48 2.22 -4.35
N GLY A 38 41.04 1.66 -5.43
CA GLY A 38 41.52 2.45 -6.55
C GLY A 38 40.43 3.41 -7.07
N PRO A 39 40.74 4.27 -8.06
CA PRO A 39 39.78 5.24 -8.57
C PRO A 39 38.42 4.58 -8.84
N ILE A 40 37.38 5.04 -8.13
CA ILE A 40 36.01 4.59 -8.36
C ILE A 40 35.66 4.99 -9.80
N PRO A 41 35.40 4.03 -10.70
CA PRO A 41 35.22 4.40 -12.09
C PRO A 41 33.83 5.03 -12.25
N SER A 42 33.81 6.32 -12.61
CA SER A 42 32.62 7.17 -12.76
C SER A 42 31.62 6.70 -13.83
N LYS A 43 31.95 5.64 -14.57
CA LYS A 43 31.18 5.16 -15.72
C LYS A 43 30.25 3.98 -15.44
N TYR A 44 30.31 3.35 -14.25
CA TYR A 44 29.52 2.14 -13.96
C TYR A 44 28.06 2.42 -13.54
N PHE A 45 27.70 3.66 -13.21
CA PHE A 45 26.34 4.00 -12.73
C PHE A 45 25.36 4.46 -13.82
N LYS A 46 25.73 4.40 -15.11
CA LYS A 46 24.85 4.88 -16.20
C LYS A 46 23.63 4.00 -16.49
N ARG A 47 23.45 2.87 -15.81
CA ARG A 47 22.38 1.89 -16.09
C ARG A 47 21.31 1.82 -15.01
N LEU A 48 21.24 2.80 -14.10
CA LEU A 48 20.13 2.84 -13.12
C LEU A 48 18.98 3.76 -13.58
N GLU A 49 19.26 4.78 -14.41
CA GLU A 49 18.25 5.73 -14.89
C GLU A 49 17.46 5.28 -16.14
N THR A 50 17.84 4.15 -16.75
CA THR A 50 17.25 3.68 -18.03
C THR A 50 16.34 2.46 -17.87
N GLN A 51 15.69 2.27 -16.72
CA GLN A 51 14.57 1.32 -16.62
C GLN A 51 13.26 1.95 -17.09
N THR A 52 13.31 2.74 -18.16
CA THR A 52 12.10 3.19 -18.84
C THR A 52 11.55 2.00 -19.62
N PRO A 53 10.26 1.62 -19.44
CA PRO A 53 9.66 0.57 -20.24
C PRO A 53 9.83 0.92 -21.72
N SER A 54 10.18 -0.10 -22.51
CA SER A 54 10.26 0.01 -23.95
C SER A 54 8.94 0.52 -24.53
N ALA A 55 8.99 1.14 -25.71
CA ALA A 55 7.78 1.60 -26.39
C ALA A 55 6.74 0.48 -26.57
N ALA A 56 7.18 -0.76 -26.77
CA ALA A 56 6.32 -1.94 -26.86
C ALA A 56 5.61 -2.24 -25.53
N GLU A 57 6.35 -2.31 -24.42
CA GLU A 57 5.78 -2.51 -23.08
C GLU A 57 4.78 -1.41 -22.72
N MET A 58 5.06 -0.15 -23.09
CA MET A 58 4.14 0.96 -22.88
C MET A 58 2.84 0.82 -23.68
N VAL A 59 2.89 0.31 -24.92
CA VAL A 59 1.69 0.05 -25.72
C VAL A 59 0.86 -1.07 -25.10
N GLU A 60 1.50 -2.14 -24.64
CA GLU A 60 0.83 -3.25 -23.96
C GLU A 60 0.15 -2.79 -22.67
N ILE A 61 0.85 -2.03 -21.83
CA ILE A 61 0.30 -1.45 -20.60
C ILE A 61 -0.91 -0.57 -20.92
N LYS A 62 -0.79 0.35 -21.88
CA LYS A 62 -1.91 1.21 -22.30
C LYS A 62 -3.11 0.40 -22.80
N SER A 63 -2.86 -0.66 -23.57
CA SER A 63 -3.93 -1.55 -24.04
C SER A 63 -4.62 -2.27 -22.88
N TYR A 64 -3.86 -2.68 -21.86
CA TYR A 64 -4.38 -3.38 -20.70
C TYR A 64 -5.21 -2.44 -19.83
N VAL A 65 -4.70 -1.24 -19.56
CA VAL A 65 -5.42 -0.19 -18.84
C VAL A 65 -6.74 0.12 -19.54
N LYS A 66 -6.74 0.31 -20.86
CA LYS A 66 -7.98 0.54 -21.61
C LYS A 66 -9.00 -0.60 -21.46
N ARG A 67 -8.56 -1.86 -21.52
CA ARG A 67 -9.46 -3.01 -21.29
C ARG A 67 -10.02 -3.05 -19.86
N LEU A 68 -9.28 -2.57 -18.88
CA LEU A 68 -9.76 -2.46 -17.51
C LEU A 68 -10.79 -1.34 -17.38
N GLU A 69 -10.53 -0.18 -17.99
CA GLU A 69 -11.47 0.95 -18.03
C GLU A 69 -12.81 0.50 -18.65
N ASP A 70 -12.78 -0.15 -19.82
CA ASP A 70 -13.99 -0.65 -20.50
C ASP A 70 -14.80 -1.63 -19.60
N LYS A 71 -14.11 -2.48 -18.83
CA LYS A 71 -14.76 -3.41 -17.89
C LYS A 71 -15.40 -2.68 -16.71
N VAL A 72 -14.69 -1.70 -16.14
CA VAL A 72 -15.21 -0.88 -15.04
C VAL A 72 -16.45 -0.12 -15.49
N ASP A 73 -16.44 0.46 -16.69
CA ASP A 73 -17.61 1.16 -17.23
C ASP A 73 -18.80 0.24 -17.41
N THR A 74 -18.57 -0.98 -17.92
CA THR A 74 -19.62 -2.00 -18.07
C THR A 74 -20.22 -2.41 -16.73
N GLU A 75 -19.37 -2.67 -15.72
CA GLU A 75 -19.82 -3.04 -14.38
C GLU A 75 -20.56 -1.88 -13.69
N MET A 76 -20.13 -0.63 -13.89
CA MET A 76 -20.81 0.54 -13.35
C MET A 76 -22.23 0.69 -13.91
N VAL A 77 -22.44 0.40 -15.20
CA VAL A 77 -23.79 0.39 -15.79
C VAL A 77 -24.67 -0.68 -15.16
N GLU A 78 -24.14 -1.89 -14.93
CA GLU A 78 -24.90 -2.97 -14.29
C GLU A 78 -25.22 -2.68 -12.83
N ILE A 79 -24.29 -2.08 -12.07
CA ILE A 79 -24.52 -1.65 -10.68
C ILE A 79 -25.67 -0.64 -10.64
N LYS A 80 -25.62 0.40 -11.49
CA LYS A 80 -26.67 1.41 -11.55
C LYS A 80 -28.04 0.81 -11.88
N ARG A 81 -28.09 -0.13 -12.83
CA ARG A 81 -29.31 -0.85 -13.18
C ARG A 81 -29.85 -1.70 -12.03
N LEU A 82 -28.97 -2.27 -11.21
CA LEU A 82 -29.37 -3.01 -10.00
C LEU A 82 -29.91 -2.05 -8.92
N GLU A 83 -29.29 -0.89 -8.73
CA GLU A 83 -29.79 0.16 -7.82
C GLU A 83 -31.22 0.59 -8.20
N ASP A 84 -31.46 0.91 -9.48
CA ASP A 84 -32.79 1.29 -9.98
C ASP A 84 -33.86 0.21 -9.71
N LYS A 85 -33.46 -1.07 -9.83
CA LYS A 85 -34.34 -2.21 -9.51
C LYS A 85 -34.64 -2.31 -8.01
N VAL A 86 -33.64 -2.08 -7.16
CA VAL A 86 -33.82 -2.08 -5.70
C VAL A 86 -34.80 -0.98 -5.30
N ASP A 87 -34.65 0.22 -5.86
CA ASP A 87 -35.56 1.34 -5.58
C ASP A 87 -37.00 1.07 -6.04
N THR A 88 -37.14 0.43 -7.21
CA THR A 88 -38.45 0.00 -7.72
C THR A 88 -39.11 -1.01 -6.78
N VAL A 89 -38.36 -2.02 -6.34
CA VAL A 89 -38.86 -3.05 -5.42
C VAL A 89 -39.20 -2.44 -4.05
N ALA A 90 -38.36 -1.56 -3.52
CA ALA A 90 -38.61 -0.88 -2.25
C ALA A 90 -39.91 -0.06 -2.30
N SER A 91 -40.13 0.67 -3.40
CA SER A 91 -41.34 1.47 -3.61
C SER A 91 -42.60 0.59 -3.73
N ALA A 92 -42.49 -0.53 -4.46
CA ALA A 92 -43.59 -1.49 -4.60
C ALA A 92 -43.95 -2.13 -3.25
N LEU A 93 -42.94 -2.51 -2.46
CA LEU A 93 -43.13 -3.08 -1.13
C LEU A 93 -43.77 -2.07 -0.17
N HIS A 94 -43.27 -0.83 -0.14
CA HIS A 94 -43.86 0.24 0.67
C HIS A 94 -45.35 0.45 0.33
N THR A 95 -45.68 0.46 -0.96
CA THR A 95 -47.07 0.57 -1.42
C THR A 95 -47.94 -0.60 -0.94
N LEU A 96 -47.42 -1.83 -0.99
CA LEU A 96 -48.15 -3.01 -0.53
C LEU A 96 -48.39 -2.99 0.98
N VAL A 97 -47.37 -2.60 1.77
CA VAL A 97 -47.48 -2.46 3.23
C VAL A 97 -48.59 -1.46 3.59
N LEU A 98 -48.63 -0.31 2.91
CA LEU A 98 -49.70 0.68 3.12
C LEU A 98 -51.09 0.16 2.77
N ARG A 99 -51.23 -0.73 1.78
CA ARG A 99 -52.52 -1.34 1.42
C ARG A 99 -52.98 -2.38 2.44
N ILE A 100 -52.06 -3.18 2.99
CA ILE A 100 -52.39 -4.29 3.90
C ILE A 100 -52.73 -3.78 5.30
N GLN A 101 -52.02 -2.76 5.81
CA GLN A 101 -52.21 -2.30 7.19
C GLN A 101 -53.67 -1.91 7.54
N PRO A 102 -54.40 -1.15 6.72
CA PRO A 102 -55.80 -0.82 6.99
C PRO A 102 -56.73 -2.04 6.88
N GLN A 103 -56.50 -2.92 5.90
CA GLN A 103 -57.32 -4.11 5.69
C GLN A 103 -57.25 -5.09 6.86
N ALA A 104 -56.06 -5.27 7.45
CA ALA A 104 -55.88 -6.07 8.65
C ALA A 104 -56.71 -5.50 9.83
N LYS A 105 -56.67 -4.18 10.06
CA LYS A 105 -57.41 -3.54 11.16
C LYS A 105 -58.94 -3.67 11.01
N MET A 106 -59.46 -3.59 9.79
CA MET A 106 -60.89 -3.78 9.51
C MET A 106 -61.31 -5.24 9.74
N ALA A 107 -60.52 -6.21 9.26
CA ALA A 107 -60.82 -7.63 9.42
C ALA A 107 -60.91 -8.08 10.90
N TYR A 108 -60.05 -7.53 11.77
CA TYR A 108 -60.13 -7.78 13.22
C TYR A 108 -61.37 -7.17 13.86
N LYS A 109 -61.80 -5.99 13.42
CA LYS A 109 -62.98 -5.31 13.99
C LYS A 109 -64.28 -6.05 13.63
N ASP A 110 -64.38 -6.55 12.41
CA ASP A 110 -65.54 -7.32 11.93
C ASP A 110 -65.65 -8.71 12.58
N SER A 111 -64.53 -9.30 13.00
CA SER A 111 -64.52 -10.58 13.71
C SER A 111 -64.79 -10.45 15.22
N SER A 112 -64.42 -9.33 15.84
CA SER A 112 -64.84 -9.03 17.23
C SER A 112 -66.33 -8.72 17.36
N LEU A 113 -66.96 -8.07 16.38
CA LEU A 113 -68.40 -7.75 16.42
C LEU A 113 -69.32 -8.99 16.30
N LYS A 114 -68.83 -10.09 15.69
CA LYS A 114 -69.62 -11.33 15.52
C LYS A 114 -69.60 -12.27 16.73
N LEU A 115 -68.89 -11.92 17.80
CA LEU A 115 -68.81 -12.71 19.03
C LEU A 115 -69.69 -12.16 20.16
N GLU A 116 -70.37 -11.03 19.96
CA GLU A 116 -71.22 -10.36 20.96
C GLU A 116 -72.73 -10.36 20.63
N GLU A 117 -73.17 -11.03 19.55
CA GLU A 117 -74.60 -11.32 19.25
C GLU A 117 -74.94 -12.79 19.54
#